data_AF-A0A249NUY4-F1
#
_entry.id   AF-A0A249NUY4-F1
#
_cell.length_a   1.000
_cell.length_b   1.000
_cell.length_c   1.000
_cell.angle_alpha   90.00
_cell.angle_beta   90.00
_cell.angle_gamma   90.00
#
_symmetry.space_group_name_H-M   'P 1'
#
loop_
_entity.id
_entity.type
_entity.pdbx_description
1 polymer ?
#
loop_
_entity_poly.entity_id
_entity_poly.type
_entity_poly.pdbx_seq_one_letter_code
_entity_poly.pdbx_strand_id
1 'polypeptide(L)'
;MGLLSACTVVVDEPRHGPPIRPPQMCTMEFAPVCGERGNRLRTFPNACNARADGFRVLHRGECRPDFRPPVEQACTREYAPVCGERGRLRRTFANACVARADGFRVIGAGECRRSDEPAPQQFCTREYAPVCGQRGGRLRTFPNACEAGAAGFRIVHGGECG
;
A
#
# COMPACT_ATOMS: atom_id res chain seq x y z
N MET A 1 -22.87 -72.74 -4.73
CA MET A 1 -22.53 -71.36 -5.13
C MET A 1 -23.74 -70.48 -4.88
N GLY A 2 -23.86 -69.93 -3.66
CA GLY A 2 -24.97 -69.04 -3.29
C GLY A 2 -24.46 -67.60 -3.26
N LEU A 3 -25.01 -66.73 -4.10
CA LEU A 3 -24.69 -65.30 -4.11
C LEU A 3 -25.66 -64.59 -3.15
N LEU A 4 -25.15 -64.11 -2.02
CA LEU A 4 -25.90 -63.23 -1.13
C LEU A 4 -25.81 -61.81 -1.67
N SER A 5 -26.93 -61.30 -2.21
CA SER A 5 -27.08 -59.91 -2.64
C SER A 5 -27.47 -59.05 -1.44
N ALA A 6 -26.58 -58.17 -1.00
CA ALA A 6 -26.86 -57.21 0.06
C ALA A 6 -27.37 -55.89 -0.54
N CYS A 7 -28.60 -55.49 -0.19
CA CYS A 7 -29.12 -54.16 -0.52
C CYS A 7 -28.83 -53.20 0.62
N THR A 8 -28.08 -52.13 0.35
CA THR A 8 -27.88 -51.03 1.29
C THR A 8 -28.97 -49.98 1.11
N VAL A 9 -29.70 -49.68 2.17
CA VAL A 9 -30.60 -48.53 2.22
C VAL A 9 -29.77 -47.25 2.35
N VAL A 10 -29.85 -46.37 1.35
CA VAL A 10 -29.37 -44.99 1.48
C VAL A 10 -30.42 -44.21 2.25
N VAL A 11 -30.08 -43.80 3.48
CA VAL A 11 -30.91 -42.85 4.22
C VAL A 11 -30.63 -41.47 3.63
N ASP A 12 -31.56 -40.95 2.84
CA ASP A 12 -31.49 -39.55 2.39
C ASP A 12 -31.77 -38.68 3.62
N GLU A 13 -30.71 -38.17 4.24
CA GLU A 13 -30.84 -37.21 5.33
C GLU A 13 -31.52 -35.94 4.79
N PRO A 14 -32.57 -35.43 5.46
CA PRO A 14 -33.21 -34.19 5.04
C PRO A 14 -32.17 -33.08 5.09
N ARG A 15 -31.83 -32.56 3.90
CA ARG A 15 -30.96 -31.41 3.74
C ARG A 15 -31.56 -30.26 4.54
N HIS A 16 -30.94 -29.90 5.65
CA HIS A 16 -31.33 -28.75 6.46
C HIS A 16 -31.33 -27.52 5.55
N GLY A 17 -32.52 -27.05 5.20
CA GLY A 17 -32.70 -25.85 4.39
C GLY A 17 -32.04 -24.65 5.07
N PRO A 18 -31.64 -23.62 4.30
CA PRO A 18 -31.09 -22.41 4.88
C PRO A 18 -32.08 -21.82 5.90
N PRO A 19 -31.61 -21.33 7.06
CA PRO A 19 -32.49 -20.79 8.08
C PRO A 19 -33.33 -19.65 7.50
N ILE A 20 -34.66 -19.75 7.64
CA ILE A 20 -35.60 -18.71 7.24
C ILE A 20 -35.33 -17.50 8.15
N ARG A 21 -34.73 -16.45 7.58
CA ARG A 21 -34.51 -15.19 8.31
C ARG A 21 -35.86 -14.46 8.38
N PRO A 22 -36.30 -14.01 9.55
CA PRO A 22 -37.53 -13.22 9.66
C PRO A 22 -37.41 -11.95 8.79
N PRO A 23 -38.52 -11.39 8.29
CA PRO A 23 -38.50 -10.14 7.55
C PRO A 23 -37.86 -9.05 8.41
N GLN A 24 -36.73 -8.52 7.95
CA GLN A 24 -35.95 -7.53 8.67
C GLN A 24 -36.48 -6.15 8.31
N MET A 25 -37.12 -5.45 9.25
CA MET A 25 -37.56 -4.07 9.07
C MET A 25 -36.40 -3.13 9.37
N CYS A 26 -35.97 -2.36 8.37
CA CYS A 26 -34.94 -1.36 8.53
C CYS A 26 -35.53 0.05 8.58
N THR A 27 -34.93 0.92 9.40
CA THR A 27 -35.24 2.34 9.40
C THR A 27 -34.74 3.01 8.13
N MET A 28 -35.34 4.14 7.78
CA MET A 28 -34.88 5.03 6.68
C MET A 28 -33.67 5.89 7.09
N GLU A 29 -32.97 5.53 8.17
CA GLU A 29 -31.77 6.22 8.61
C GLU A 29 -30.68 6.08 7.53
N PHE A 30 -30.07 7.19 7.14
CA PHE A 30 -28.95 7.20 6.21
C PHE A 30 -27.63 7.36 6.97
N ALA A 31 -26.95 6.23 7.18
CA ALA A 31 -25.66 6.13 7.86
C ALA A 31 -24.81 5.10 7.11
N PRO A 32 -24.23 5.49 5.95
CA PRO A 32 -23.71 4.53 4.98
C PRO A 32 -22.61 3.65 5.56
N VAL A 33 -22.54 2.40 5.10
CA VAL A 33 -21.52 1.44 5.52
C VAL A 33 -21.00 0.63 4.33
N CYS A 34 -19.75 0.17 4.42
CA CYS A 34 -19.19 -0.79 3.49
C CYS A 34 -19.40 -2.20 4.05
N GLY A 35 -20.10 -3.04 3.28
CA GLY A 35 -20.35 -4.43 3.62
C GLY A 35 -19.58 -5.40 2.73
N GLU A 36 -19.22 -6.56 3.27
CA GLU A 36 -18.58 -7.67 2.56
C GLU A 36 -19.45 -8.94 2.61
N ARG A 37 -19.53 -9.63 1.48
CA ARG A 37 -20.11 -10.99 1.39
C ARG A 37 -19.28 -11.83 0.42
N GLY A 38 -18.47 -12.74 0.96
CA GLY A 38 -17.48 -13.47 0.17
C GLY A 38 -16.51 -12.48 -0.47
N ASN A 39 -16.44 -12.47 -1.80
CA ASN A 39 -15.51 -11.62 -2.55
C ASN A 39 -16.14 -10.29 -3.01
N ARG A 40 -17.38 -9.99 -2.57
CA ARG A 40 -18.14 -8.81 -3.00
C ARG A 40 -18.14 -7.76 -1.90
N LEU A 41 -17.75 -6.53 -2.27
CA LEU A 41 -17.89 -5.34 -1.45
C LEU A 41 -19.03 -4.48 -2.00
N ARG A 42 -19.89 -3.95 -1.12
CA ARG A 42 -20.98 -3.05 -1.52
C ARG A 42 -21.28 -2.03 -0.44
N THR A 43 -21.57 -0.80 -0.86
CA THR A 43 -22.08 0.27 0.00
C THR A 43 -23.56 0.03 0.30
N PHE A 44 -23.95 0.19 1.56
CA PHE A 44 -25.34 0.15 2.01
C PHE A 44 -25.74 1.47 2.64
N PRO A 45 -27.03 1.87 2.54
CA PRO A 45 -27.51 3.12 3.13
C PRO A 45 -27.38 3.12 4.66
N ASN A 46 -27.47 1.95 5.30
CA ASN A 46 -27.19 1.76 6.71
C ASN A 46 -26.80 0.31 7.03
N ALA A 47 -26.35 0.10 8.27
CA ALA A 47 -25.92 -1.20 8.78
C ALA A 47 -27.07 -2.23 8.87
N CYS A 48 -28.32 -1.79 9.02
CA CYS A 48 -29.47 -2.70 8.98
C CYS A 48 -29.62 -3.32 7.59
N ASN A 49 -29.64 -2.48 6.55
CA ASN A 49 -29.74 -2.92 5.15
C ASN A 49 -28.59 -3.86 4.76
N ALA A 50 -27.37 -3.60 5.24
CA ALA A 50 -26.22 -4.48 5.02
C ALA A 50 -26.46 -5.90 5.58
N ARG A 51 -26.90 -5.99 6.84
CA ARG A 51 -27.17 -7.28 7.51
C ARG A 51 -28.39 -7.98 6.91
N ALA A 52 -29.40 -7.20 6.51
CA ALA A 52 -30.60 -7.69 5.84
C ALA A 52 -30.24 -8.48 4.57
N ASP A 53 -29.31 -7.93 3.77
CA ASP A 53 -28.84 -8.55 2.54
C ASP A 53 -27.73 -9.61 2.74
N GLY A 54 -27.38 -9.90 3.99
CA GLY A 54 -26.40 -10.90 4.37
C GLY A 54 -24.95 -10.48 4.22
N PHE A 55 -24.67 -9.18 4.24
CA PHE A 55 -23.31 -8.63 4.25
C PHE A 55 -22.85 -8.37 5.68
N ARG A 56 -21.57 -8.65 5.96
CA ARG A 56 -20.90 -8.24 7.19
C ARG A 56 -20.39 -6.82 7.02
N VAL A 57 -20.68 -5.93 7.97
CA VAL A 57 -20.16 -4.56 7.95
C VAL A 57 -18.66 -4.58 8.23
N LEU A 58 -17.85 -4.00 7.33
CA LEU A 58 -16.42 -3.82 7.50
C LEU A 58 -16.10 -2.51 8.23
N HIS A 59 -16.64 -1.39 7.71
CA HIS A 59 -16.42 -0.05 8.26
C HIS A 59 -17.61 0.87 7.99
N ARG A 60 -17.65 2.00 8.70
CA ARG A 60 -18.60 3.11 8.43
C ARG A 60 -18.15 3.90 7.20
N GLY A 61 -19.11 4.48 6.49
CA GLY A 61 -18.91 5.13 5.21
C GLY A 61 -19.00 4.17 4.02
N GLU A 62 -18.98 4.72 2.82
CA GLU A 62 -19.10 3.96 1.57
C GLU A 62 -17.84 3.12 1.29
N CYS A 63 -18.00 2.03 0.55
CA CYS A 63 -16.84 1.28 0.05
C CYS A 63 -16.02 2.16 -0.89
N ARG A 64 -14.72 2.31 -0.60
CA ARG A 64 -13.78 2.98 -1.50
C ARG A 64 -12.73 1.97 -1.96
N PRO A 65 -12.35 1.96 -3.25
CA PRO A 65 -11.32 1.05 -3.75
C PRO A 65 -9.97 1.26 -3.05
N ASP A 66 -9.71 2.47 -2.57
CA ASP A 66 -8.49 2.82 -1.83
C ASP A 66 -8.58 2.56 -0.32
N PHE A 67 -9.73 2.10 0.19
CA PHE A 67 -9.87 1.75 1.60
C PHE A 67 -9.18 0.40 1.85
N ARG A 68 -7.90 0.47 2.21
CA ARG A 68 -7.24 -0.63 2.90
C ARG A 68 -7.66 -0.52 4.37
N PRO A 69 -8.42 -1.49 4.93
CA PRO A 69 -8.66 -1.47 6.37
C PRO A 69 -7.30 -1.36 7.06
N PRO A 70 -7.16 -0.57 8.13
CA PRO A 70 -5.98 -0.68 8.96
C PRO A 70 -5.94 -2.13 9.40
N VAL A 71 -5.05 -2.90 8.76
CA VAL A 71 -4.59 -4.14 9.31
C VAL A 71 -4.13 -3.74 10.71
N GLU A 72 -4.70 -4.37 11.73
CA GLU A 72 -4.09 -4.38 13.06
C GLU A 72 -2.77 -5.16 12.92
N GLN A 73 -1.85 -4.62 12.12
CA GLN A 73 -0.56 -5.18 11.86
C GLN A 73 0.23 -4.76 13.09
N ALA A 74 0.42 -5.72 14.00
CA ALA A 74 1.34 -5.54 15.11
C ALA A 74 2.74 -5.33 14.52
N CYS A 75 3.14 -4.07 14.35
CA CYS A 75 4.49 -3.73 13.97
C CYS A 75 5.40 -3.85 15.18
N THR A 76 6.61 -4.38 14.96
CA THR A 76 7.66 -4.33 15.97
C THR A 76 8.01 -2.88 16.27
N ARG A 77 8.50 -2.62 17.49
CA ARG A 77 9.05 -1.31 17.88
C ARG A 77 10.49 -1.09 17.39
N GLU A 78 10.95 -1.93 16.48
CA GLU A 78 12.26 -1.79 15.87
C GLU A 78 12.34 -0.47 15.09
N TYR A 79 13.42 0.26 15.30
CA TYR A 79 13.70 1.49 14.57
C TYR A 79 14.67 1.20 13.42
N ALA A 80 14.11 1.14 12.21
CA ALA A 80 14.84 0.92 10.95
C ALA A 80 14.20 1.83 9.88
N PRO A 81 14.54 3.14 9.89
CA PRO A 81 13.75 4.15 9.21
C PRO A 81 13.70 3.93 7.70
N VAL A 82 12.56 4.26 7.10
CA VAL A 82 12.34 4.17 5.65
C VAL A 82 11.63 5.39 5.10
N CYS A 83 11.90 5.70 3.84
CA CYS A 83 11.17 6.72 3.09
C CYS A 83 10.02 6.06 2.35
N GLY A 84 8.80 6.47 2.68
CA GLY A 84 7.57 6.01 2.05
C GLY A 84 6.96 7.06 1.12
N GLU A 85 6.29 6.62 0.06
CA GLU A 85 5.57 7.46 -0.90
C GLU A 85 4.10 7.02 -1.04
N ARG A 86 3.19 8.01 -1.09
CA ARG A 86 1.78 7.83 -1.44
C ARG A 86 1.33 8.98 -2.34
N GLY A 87 1.24 8.71 -3.65
CA GLY A 87 0.98 9.75 -4.64
C GLY A 87 2.14 10.75 -4.69
N ARG A 88 1.87 12.04 -4.39
CA ARG A 88 2.90 13.09 -4.31
C ARG A 88 3.47 13.28 -2.90
N LEU A 89 2.95 12.56 -1.90
CA LEU A 89 3.37 12.69 -0.52
C LEU A 89 4.54 11.74 -0.24
N ARG A 90 5.64 12.27 0.29
CA ARG A 90 6.76 11.49 0.83
C ARG A 90 6.89 11.73 2.32
N ARG A 91 7.11 10.66 3.09
CA ARG A 91 7.21 10.73 4.55
C ARG A 91 8.15 9.66 5.08
N THR A 92 8.92 10.01 6.12
CA THR A 92 9.73 9.07 6.88
C THR A 92 8.88 8.28 7.86
N PHE A 93 9.11 6.97 7.94
CA PHE A 93 8.48 6.07 8.90
C PHE A 93 9.53 5.37 9.75
N ALA A 94 9.18 5.07 11.01
CA ALA A 94 10.08 4.39 11.97
C ALA A 94 10.58 3.03 11.47
N ASN A 95 9.72 2.31 10.72
CA ASN A 95 10.11 1.11 10.00
C ASN A 95 9.17 0.81 8.83
N ALA A 96 9.56 -0.18 8.02
CA ALA A 96 8.82 -0.60 6.84
C ALA A 96 7.44 -1.20 7.14
N CYS A 97 7.22 -1.76 8.34
CA CYS A 97 5.90 -2.24 8.74
C CYS A 97 4.94 -1.06 8.92
N VAL A 98 5.35 -0.04 9.69
CA VAL A 98 4.52 1.15 9.95
C VAL A 98 4.20 1.89 8.65
N ALA A 99 5.17 2.01 7.73
CA ALA A 99 4.93 2.62 6.42
C ALA A 99 3.82 1.91 5.63
N ARG A 100 3.86 0.57 5.56
CA ARG A 100 2.86 -0.22 4.82
C ARG A 100 1.49 -0.21 5.49
N ALA A 101 1.46 -0.22 6.82
CA ALA A 101 0.23 -0.12 7.61
C ALA A 101 -0.48 1.23 7.38
N ASP A 102 0.28 2.32 7.23
CA ASP A 102 -0.26 3.66 6.91
C ASP A 102 -0.56 3.85 5.40
N GLY A 103 -0.38 2.80 4.59
CA GLY A 103 -0.69 2.79 3.16
C GLY A 103 0.37 3.45 2.27
N PHE A 104 1.62 3.58 2.74
CA PHE A 104 2.74 4.08 1.95
C PHE A 104 3.54 2.93 1.31
N ARG A 105 4.05 3.19 0.10
CA ARG A 105 5.02 2.31 -0.56
C ARG A 105 6.42 2.75 -0.15
N VAL A 106 7.25 1.82 0.35
CA VAL A 106 8.67 2.11 0.63
C VAL A 106 9.42 2.33 -0.67
N ILE A 107 10.10 3.48 -0.79
CA ILE A 107 10.89 3.89 -1.96
C ILE A 107 12.39 3.97 -1.68
N GLY A 108 12.80 3.96 -0.40
CA GLY A 108 14.21 3.99 -0.02
C GLY A 108 14.42 3.63 1.45
N ALA A 109 15.61 3.13 1.75
CA ALA A 109 16.08 2.93 3.12
C ALA A 109 16.54 4.26 3.72
N GLY A 110 16.37 4.41 5.04
CA GLY A 110 16.63 5.66 5.75
C GLY A 110 15.50 6.67 5.59
N GLU A 111 15.72 7.86 6.13
CA GLU A 111 14.74 8.94 6.11
C GLU A 111 14.56 9.53 4.69
N CYS A 112 13.42 10.16 4.44
CA CYS A 112 13.24 10.89 3.19
C CYS A 112 14.20 12.08 3.14
N ARG A 113 15.10 12.08 2.15
CA ARG A 113 15.99 13.22 1.89
C ARG A 113 15.17 14.45 1.52
N ARG A 114 15.44 15.57 2.16
CA ARG A 114 14.99 16.88 1.67
C ARG A 114 15.78 17.20 0.39
N SER A 115 15.15 17.87 -0.57
CA SER A 115 15.77 18.23 -1.86
C SER A 115 17.03 19.09 -1.71
N ASP A 116 17.21 19.72 -0.55
CA ASP A 116 18.30 20.62 -0.19
C ASP A 116 19.34 19.99 0.74
N GLU A 117 19.19 18.71 1.11
CA GLU A 117 20.15 18.06 1.99
C GLU A 117 21.46 17.82 1.22
N PRO A 118 22.61 18.33 1.73
CA PRO A 118 23.88 18.19 1.05
C PRO A 118 24.22 16.70 0.92
N ALA A 119 24.71 16.31 -0.26
CA ALA A 119 25.25 14.98 -0.48
C ALA A 119 26.33 14.70 0.58
N PRO A 120 26.54 13.42 0.98
CA PRO A 120 27.59 13.06 1.92
C PRO A 120 28.92 13.66 1.46
N GLN A 121 29.71 14.18 2.42
CA GLN A 121 31.01 14.80 2.17
C GLN A 121 31.90 13.79 1.44
N GLN A 122 32.02 13.95 0.12
CA GLN A 122 32.76 13.06 -0.75
C GLN A 122 34.15 13.67 -0.95
N PHE A 123 35.20 12.93 -0.56
CA PHE A 123 36.58 13.35 -0.81
C PHE A 123 36.91 13.09 -2.28
N CYS A 124 37.07 14.17 -3.05
CA CYS A 124 37.46 14.09 -4.45
C CYS A 124 38.97 14.27 -4.62
N THR A 125 39.55 13.54 -5.57
CA THR A 125 40.91 13.81 -6.03
C THR A 125 40.95 15.13 -6.80
N ARG A 126 42.13 15.77 -6.87
CA ARG A 126 42.35 16.98 -7.67
C ARG A 126 42.67 16.68 -9.14
N GLU A 127 42.20 15.54 -9.64
CA GLU A 127 42.35 15.20 -11.05
C GLU A 127 41.48 16.13 -11.90
N TYR A 128 42.02 16.59 -13.03
CA TYR A 128 41.29 17.45 -13.95
C TYR A 128 40.88 16.64 -15.19
N ALA A 129 39.60 16.28 -15.24
CA ALA A 129 38.95 15.55 -16.32
C ALA A 129 37.52 16.10 -16.47
N PRO A 130 37.33 17.25 -17.15
CA PRO A 130 36.14 18.06 -17.01
C PRO A 130 34.88 17.36 -17.51
N VAL A 131 33.76 17.66 -16.87
CA VAL A 131 32.44 17.13 -17.24
C VAL A 131 31.36 18.22 -17.21
N CYS A 132 30.36 18.08 -18.09
CA CYS A 132 29.20 18.94 -18.09
C CYS A 132 28.09 18.30 -17.24
N GLY A 133 27.71 18.94 -16.14
CA GLY A 133 26.67 18.49 -15.23
C GLY A 133 25.38 19.31 -15.34
N GLN A 134 24.23 18.68 -15.08
CA GLN A 134 22.92 19.32 -15.00
C GLN A 134 22.27 19.14 -13.62
N ARG A 135 21.73 20.24 -13.07
CA ARG A 135 20.84 20.21 -11.89
C ARG A 135 19.73 21.25 -12.05
N GLY A 136 18.48 20.81 -12.00
CA GLY A 136 17.30 21.72 -12.06
C GLY A 136 17.27 22.63 -13.29
N GLY A 137 17.70 22.13 -14.46
CA GLY A 137 17.76 22.90 -15.71
C GLY A 137 19.01 23.77 -15.90
N ARG A 138 19.90 23.86 -14.91
CA ARG A 138 21.17 24.59 -15.02
C ARG A 138 22.28 23.65 -15.44
N LEU A 139 23.07 24.04 -16.45
CA LEU A 139 24.31 23.37 -16.85
C LEU A 139 25.50 24.03 -16.16
N ARG A 140 26.46 23.23 -15.71
CA ARG A 140 27.71 23.69 -15.12
C ARG A 140 28.85 22.72 -15.43
N THR A 141 29.99 23.26 -15.85
CA THR A 141 31.25 22.52 -15.98
C THR A 141 31.84 22.24 -14.60
N PHE A 142 32.35 21.02 -14.39
CA PHE A 142 33.07 20.63 -13.18
C PHE A 142 34.48 20.16 -13.52
N PRO A 143 35.45 20.33 -12.61
CA PRO A 143 36.84 19.88 -12.83
C PRO A 143 36.94 18.38 -13.07
N ASN A 144 36.08 17.60 -12.41
CA ASN A 144 35.96 16.15 -12.59
C ASN A 144 34.56 15.65 -12.21
N ALA A 145 34.31 14.38 -12.55
CA ALA A 145 33.05 13.69 -12.26
C ALA A 145 32.73 13.59 -10.77
N CYS A 146 33.74 13.45 -9.91
CA CYS A 146 33.54 13.38 -8.46
C CYS A 146 32.98 14.70 -7.93
N GLU A 147 33.57 15.84 -8.31
CA GLU A 147 33.09 17.16 -7.89
C GLU A 147 31.68 17.48 -8.41
N ALA A 148 31.35 17.02 -9.63
CA ALA A 148 29.99 17.12 -10.16
C ALA A 148 28.98 16.34 -9.29
N GLY A 149 29.32 15.10 -8.94
CA GLY A 149 28.50 14.24 -8.08
C GLY A 149 28.34 14.80 -6.66
N ALA A 150 29.44 15.27 -6.06
CA ALA A 150 29.44 15.89 -4.73
C ALA A 150 28.56 17.15 -4.67
N ALA A 151 28.48 17.92 -5.76
CA ALA A 151 27.59 19.07 -5.88
C ALA A 151 26.13 18.71 -6.22
N GLY A 152 25.81 17.42 -6.41
CA GLY A 152 24.48 16.93 -6.75
C GLY A 152 24.07 17.18 -8.21
N PHE A 153 25.03 17.28 -9.13
CA PHE A 153 24.77 17.40 -10.57
C PHE A 153 24.81 16.03 -11.24
N ARG A 154 23.91 15.79 -12.19
CA ARG A 154 23.95 14.62 -13.08
C ARG A 154 24.81 14.96 -14.29
N ILE A 155 25.81 14.14 -14.60
CA ILE A 155 26.66 14.32 -15.78
C ILE A 155 25.86 14.06 -17.06
N VAL A 156 25.94 14.99 -18.01
CA VAL A 156 25.29 14.91 -19.33
C VAL A 156 26.27 14.35 -20.36
N HIS A 157 27.50 14.88 -20.40
CA HIS A 157 28.58 14.41 -21.26
C HIS A 157 29.96 14.75 -20.64
N GLY A 158 31.00 14.13 -21.19
CA GLY A 158 32.40 14.47 -20.88
C GLY A 158 32.83 15.76 -21.60
N GLY A 159 33.75 16.50 -21.00
CA GLY A 159 34.16 17.83 -21.44
C GLY A 159 33.35 18.95 -20.80
N GLU A 160 33.70 20.19 -21.11
CA GLU A 160 33.05 21.40 -20.58
C GLU A 160 31.68 21.61 -21.23
N CYS A 161 30.75 22.27 -20.54
CA CYS A 161 29.48 22.67 -21.14
C CYS A 161 29.72 23.76 -22.20
N GLY A 162 29.26 23.54 -23.44
CA GLY A 162 29.39 24.49 -24.56
C GLY A 162 28.71 24.00 -25.81
#